data_AF-A0A5D2GCY0-F1
#
_entry.id   AF-A0A5D2GCY0-F1
#
_cell.length_a   1.000
_cell.length_b   1.000
_cell.length_c   1.000
_cell.angle_alpha   90.00
_cell.angle_beta   90.00
_cell.angle_gamma   90.00
#
_symmetry.space_group_name_H-M   'P 1'
#
loop_
_entity.id
_entity.type
_entity.pdbx_description
1 polymer ?
#
loop_
_entity_poly.entity_id
_entity_poly.type
_entity_poly.pdbx_seq_one_letter_code
_entity_poly.pdbx_strand_id
1 'polypeptide(L)'
;MEDSSPKEDNPGVLKLLEALKQAIQELQAHPTHKSVQSNSSPIKALLELETENRGYGLRSFLTRRVSTYSISRVAGSIESEIQALMDRGSIDSLINALKDPWKDEDELARLLSQFEHRVSQGFNPELQDSVLKSKAFSVLQTVLCDPNCSKQIREKAAFCVAALIRFNKDVFVGQVNMGDTIQALLEMKSAHSVKVLCELITFIKSPFVDVILCNGELPKILTLLESKDLSMKVVVFNCILEIGYFGRKEAVEAMLNGGLIEKLVELQRSEFGGDLIGMGKYGNENEESEGKKREKKFLENHPFASCVARFAVQLEVGEGLRKREKRAFKPEILEKVREASVNDAEAATIIAEVLWGSSP
;
A
#
# COMPACT_ATOMS: atom_id res chain seq x y z
N MET A 1 -32.53 -55.54 37.25
CA MET A 1 -33.77 -55.33 36.50
C MET A 1 -33.85 -53.84 36.23
N GLU A 2 -33.95 -53.49 34.95
CA GLU A 2 -34.44 -52.21 34.39
C GLU A 2 -33.65 -50.94 34.73
N ASP A 3 -33.40 -49.98 33.84
CA ASP A 3 -33.44 -49.89 32.39
C ASP A 3 -32.73 -48.57 32.00
N SER A 4 -32.12 -48.58 30.82
CA SER A 4 -31.63 -47.50 29.95
C SER A 4 -31.93 -46.01 30.26
N SER A 5 -30.91 -45.15 30.13
CA SER A 5 -30.68 -44.35 28.91
C SER A 5 -29.59 -43.27 29.08
N PRO A 6 -28.81 -42.95 28.03
CA PRO A 6 -27.73 -41.98 28.05
C PRO A 6 -28.23 -40.62 27.58
N LYS A 7 -28.00 -39.54 28.33
CA LYS A 7 -28.30 -38.18 27.88
C LYS A 7 -27.28 -37.22 28.46
N GLU A 8 -26.70 -36.32 27.71
CA GLU A 8 -26.56 -36.14 26.27
C GLU A 8 -25.35 -35.19 26.20
N ASP A 9 -24.51 -35.35 25.19
CA ASP A 9 -23.42 -34.43 24.84
C ASP A 9 -23.91 -32.98 24.88
N ASN A 10 -23.03 -31.97 24.95
CA ASN A 10 -23.44 -30.55 24.95
C ASN A 10 -23.61 -30.05 23.49
N PRO A 11 -24.76 -30.29 22.82
CA PRO A 11 -24.90 -30.16 21.38
C PRO A 11 -25.60 -28.83 21.06
N GLY A 12 -26.06 -28.09 22.07
CA GLY A 12 -27.00 -26.99 21.93
C GLY A 12 -26.32 -25.74 21.42
N VAL A 13 -25.15 -25.41 21.96
CA VAL A 13 -24.36 -24.25 21.51
C VAL A 13 -23.82 -24.47 20.10
N LEU A 14 -23.34 -25.68 19.78
CA LEU A 14 -22.91 -26.01 18.42
C LEU A 14 -24.07 -26.03 17.44
N LYS A 15 -25.21 -26.65 17.79
CA LYS A 15 -26.42 -26.62 16.95
C LYS A 15 -26.96 -25.20 16.75
N LEU A 16 -26.88 -24.32 17.75
CA LEU A 16 -27.29 -22.92 17.63
C LEU A 16 -26.38 -22.13 16.70
N LEU A 17 -25.07 -22.31 16.81
CA LEU A 17 -24.11 -21.65 15.91
C LEU A 17 -24.18 -22.22 14.48
N GLU A 18 -24.44 -23.53 14.33
CA GLU A 18 -24.70 -24.17 13.04
C GLU A 18 -26.03 -23.70 12.43
N ALA A 19 -27.08 -23.54 13.24
CA ALA A 19 -28.36 -22.98 12.80
C ALA A 19 -28.23 -21.51 12.39
N LEU A 20 -27.43 -20.72 13.12
CA LEU A 20 -27.14 -19.33 12.76
C LEU A 20 -26.36 -19.27 11.45
N LYS A 21 -25.37 -20.14 11.25
CA LYS A 21 -24.64 -20.29 9.99
C LYS A 21 -25.57 -20.69 8.84
N GLN A 22 -26.46 -21.67 9.04
CA GLN A 22 -27.44 -22.07 8.03
C GLN A 22 -28.39 -20.92 7.69
N ALA A 23 -28.87 -20.17 8.68
CA ALA A 23 -29.74 -19.01 8.45
C ALA A 23 -29.03 -17.90 7.66
N ILE A 24 -27.73 -17.68 7.89
CA ILE A 24 -26.93 -16.71 7.12
C ILE A 24 -26.72 -17.21 5.68
N GLN A 25 -26.47 -18.51 5.47
CA GLN A 25 -26.35 -19.11 4.14
C GLN A 25 -27.69 -19.09 3.35
N GLU A 26 -28.82 -19.29 4.02
CA GLU A 26 -30.15 -19.19 3.40
C GLU A 26 -30.50 -17.74 2.99
N LEU A 27 -30.09 -16.75 3.80
CA LEU A 27 -30.22 -15.33 3.45
C LEU A 27 -29.37 -14.94 2.23
N GLN A 28 -28.25 -15.63 1.99
CA GLN A 28 -27.43 -15.46 0.79
C GLN A 28 -28.05 -16.10 -0.46
N ALA A 29 -28.80 -17.19 -0.31
CA ALA A 29 -29.45 -17.87 -1.43
C ALA A 29 -30.73 -17.18 -1.91
N HIS A 30 -31.47 -16.50 -1.02
CA HIS A 30 -32.72 -15.81 -1.33
C HIS A 30 -32.86 -14.45 -0.61
N PRO A 31 -32.49 -13.33 -1.26
CA PRO A 31 -32.63 -12.01 -0.67
C PRO A 31 -34.10 -11.57 -0.75
N THR A 32 -34.92 -11.95 0.25
CA THR A 32 -36.32 -11.47 0.33
C THR A 32 -36.65 -10.88 1.69
N HIS A 33 -37.33 -9.74 1.64
CA HIS A 33 -37.38 -8.66 2.62
C HIS A 33 -38.28 -8.90 3.85
N LYS A 34 -38.54 -10.16 4.26
CA LYS A 34 -39.53 -10.48 5.30
C LYS A 34 -39.13 -11.68 6.19
N SER A 35 -38.17 -11.51 7.10
CA SER A 35 -38.04 -12.46 8.24
C SER A 35 -37.40 -11.88 9.51
N VAL A 36 -37.30 -10.55 9.66
CA VAL A 36 -36.63 -9.91 10.81
C VAL A 36 -37.42 -10.02 12.14
N GLN A 37 -38.52 -10.76 12.21
CA GLN A 37 -39.42 -10.71 13.37
C GLN A 37 -39.27 -11.82 14.44
N SER A 38 -38.18 -12.60 14.48
CA SER A 38 -38.04 -13.68 15.50
C SER A 38 -36.67 -13.81 16.21
N ASN A 39 -35.86 -12.76 16.33
CA ASN A 39 -34.48 -12.89 16.87
C ASN A 39 -34.28 -12.36 18.30
N SER A 40 -35.07 -12.85 19.27
CA SER A 40 -34.93 -12.51 20.71
C SER A 40 -34.49 -13.70 21.59
N SER A 41 -34.51 -14.93 21.10
CA SER A 41 -34.20 -16.13 21.90
C SER A 41 -32.72 -16.56 22.00
N PRO A 42 -31.81 -16.35 21.01
CA PRO A 42 -30.47 -16.95 21.06
C PRO A 42 -29.54 -16.28 22.08
N ILE A 43 -29.63 -14.95 22.19
CA ILE A 43 -28.77 -14.15 23.08
C ILE A 43 -29.13 -14.38 24.56
N LYS A 44 -30.41 -14.64 24.83
CA LYS A 44 -30.90 -14.94 26.18
C LYS A 44 -30.48 -16.33 26.67
N ALA A 45 -30.45 -17.30 25.76
CA ALA A 45 -29.97 -18.66 26.02
C ALA A 45 -28.44 -18.72 26.27
N LEU A 46 -27.67 -17.80 25.70
CA LEU A 46 -26.22 -17.67 25.94
C LEU A 46 -25.91 -17.24 27.39
N LEU A 47 -26.75 -16.42 28.01
CA LEU A 47 -26.56 -15.93 29.38
C LEU A 47 -26.97 -16.94 30.46
N GLU A 48 -27.90 -17.86 30.16
CA GLU A 48 -28.38 -18.87 31.11
C GLU A 48 -27.45 -20.10 31.21
N LEU A 49 -26.52 -20.30 30.27
CA LEU A 49 -25.67 -21.50 30.18
C LEU A 49 -24.28 -21.33 30.83
N GLU A 50 -23.88 -20.11 31.16
CA GLU A 50 -22.59 -19.83 31.84
C GLU A 50 -22.58 -20.20 33.34
N THR A 51 -23.74 -20.45 33.95
CA THR A 51 -23.88 -20.54 35.41
C THR A 51 -23.68 -21.93 36.03
N GLU A 52 -23.61 -23.04 35.27
CA GLU A 52 -23.70 -24.39 35.88
C GLU A 52 -22.50 -25.36 35.70
N ASN A 53 -21.42 -25.03 34.99
CA ASN A 53 -20.35 -26.01 34.71
C ASN A 53 -19.12 -25.92 35.66
N ARG A 54 -19.18 -26.58 36.83
CA ARG A 54 -18.00 -26.88 37.68
C ARG A 54 -17.85 -28.39 37.94
N GLY A 55 -17.12 -29.10 37.07
CA GLY A 55 -16.74 -30.51 37.26
C GLY A 55 -15.32 -30.80 36.76
N TYR A 56 -14.43 -31.21 37.67
CA TYR A 56 -13.00 -31.41 37.42
C TYR A 56 -12.67 -32.87 37.05
N GLY A 57 -12.22 -33.10 35.80
CA GLY A 57 -11.69 -34.39 35.32
C GLY A 57 -10.96 -34.27 33.98
N LEU A 58 -10.03 -35.18 33.66
CA LEU A 58 -9.24 -35.15 32.41
C LEU A 58 -10.11 -35.21 31.14
N ARG A 59 -11.21 -35.96 31.19
CA ARG A 59 -12.23 -35.99 30.12
C ARG A 59 -12.94 -34.64 30.00
N SER A 60 -13.32 -34.00 31.10
CA SER A 60 -13.96 -32.67 31.05
C SER A 60 -13.00 -31.57 30.58
N PHE A 61 -11.70 -31.71 30.82
CA PHE A 61 -10.68 -30.81 30.30
C PHE A 61 -10.49 -30.93 28.77
N LEU A 62 -10.40 -32.16 28.26
CA LEU A 62 -10.31 -32.42 26.81
C LEU A 62 -11.60 -32.03 26.08
N THR A 63 -12.77 -32.39 26.63
CA THR A 63 -14.07 -32.01 26.07
C THR A 63 -14.29 -30.49 26.13
N ARG A 64 -13.85 -29.79 27.19
CA ARG A 64 -13.89 -28.33 27.26
C ARG A 64 -12.97 -27.68 26.23
N ARG A 65 -11.74 -28.17 26.05
CA ARG A 65 -10.83 -27.63 25.01
C ARG A 65 -11.33 -27.88 23.59
N VAL A 66 -11.85 -29.07 23.31
CA VAL A 66 -12.45 -29.41 22.01
C VAL A 66 -13.73 -28.61 21.76
N SER A 67 -14.57 -28.44 22.80
CA SER A 67 -15.78 -27.60 22.73
C SER A 67 -15.43 -26.13 22.52
N THR A 68 -14.50 -25.56 23.29
CA THR A 68 -14.01 -24.18 23.10
C THR A 68 -13.36 -23.99 21.73
N TYR A 69 -12.61 -24.97 21.22
CA TYR A 69 -12.07 -24.94 19.86
C TYR A 69 -13.17 -24.98 18.80
N SER A 70 -14.17 -25.86 18.96
CA SER A 70 -15.30 -25.94 18.03
C SER A 70 -16.16 -24.67 18.06
N ILE A 71 -16.41 -24.08 19.23
CA ILE A 71 -17.13 -22.82 19.40
C ILE A 71 -16.32 -21.68 18.78
N SER A 72 -15.03 -21.59 19.05
CA SER A 72 -14.14 -20.59 18.44
C SER A 72 -14.08 -20.73 16.91
N ARG A 73 -14.06 -21.96 16.40
CA ARG A 73 -14.09 -22.22 14.95
C ARG A 73 -15.41 -21.78 14.32
N VAL A 74 -16.55 -22.09 14.93
CA VAL A 74 -17.85 -21.67 14.38
C VAL A 74 -18.05 -20.16 14.55
N ALA A 75 -17.66 -19.57 15.68
CA ALA A 75 -17.65 -18.13 15.88
C ALA A 75 -16.79 -17.40 14.84
N GLY A 76 -15.57 -17.90 14.57
CA GLY A 76 -14.71 -17.36 13.53
C GLY A 76 -15.29 -17.53 12.11
N SER A 77 -16.02 -18.62 11.85
CA SER A 77 -16.75 -18.81 10.59
C SER A 77 -17.89 -17.80 10.45
N ILE A 78 -18.65 -17.55 11.50
CA ILE A 78 -19.75 -16.56 11.51
C ILE A 78 -19.19 -15.15 11.36
N GLU A 79 -18.12 -14.81 12.09
CA GLU A 79 -17.43 -13.52 11.99
C GLU A 79 -16.94 -13.26 10.56
N SER A 80 -16.29 -14.25 9.94
CA SER A 80 -15.84 -14.15 8.55
C SER A 80 -17.00 -13.95 7.58
N GLU A 81 -18.13 -14.61 7.81
CA GLU A 81 -19.32 -14.50 6.97
C GLU A 81 -20.03 -13.14 7.13
N ILE A 82 -20.15 -12.64 8.36
CA ILE A 82 -20.65 -11.29 8.63
C ILE A 82 -19.74 -10.25 7.98
N GLN A 83 -18.41 -10.40 8.09
CA GLN A 83 -17.46 -9.49 7.44
C GLN A 83 -17.61 -9.51 5.93
N ALA A 84 -17.75 -10.69 5.30
CA ALA A 84 -17.98 -10.80 3.86
C ALA A 84 -19.28 -10.12 3.42
N LEU A 85 -20.35 -10.20 4.22
CA LEU A 85 -21.62 -9.51 3.95
C LEU A 85 -21.47 -7.99 4.08
N MET A 86 -20.79 -7.51 5.12
CA MET A 86 -20.49 -6.09 5.28
C MET A 86 -19.65 -5.57 4.11
N ASP A 87 -18.61 -6.30 3.73
CA ASP A 87 -17.73 -5.95 2.61
C ASP A 87 -18.51 -5.83 1.29
N ARG A 88 -19.40 -6.79 0.99
CA ARG A 88 -20.28 -6.72 -0.18
C ARG A 88 -21.17 -5.48 -0.16
N GLY A 89 -21.85 -5.22 0.96
CA GLY A 89 -22.71 -4.04 1.11
C GLY A 89 -21.95 -2.71 0.97
N SER A 90 -20.74 -2.64 1.53
CA SER A 90 -19.86 -1.47 1.41
C SER A 90 -19.39 -1.24 -0.02
N ILE A 91 -19.00 -2.31 -0.74
CA ILE A 91 -18.58 -2.23 -2.14
C ILE A 91 -19.76 -1.80 -3.02
N ASP A 92 -20.94 -2.39 -2.84
CA ASP A 92 -22.12 -2.01 -3.63
C ASP A 92 -22.50 -0.55 -3.41
N SER A 93 -22.42 -0.08 -2.16
CA SER A 93 -22.66 1.33 -1.81
C SER A 93 -21.63 2.25 -2.50
N LEU A 94 -20.34 1.89 -2.45
CA LEU A 94 -19.27 2.62 -3.13
C LEU A 94 -19.50 2.67 -4.65
N ILE A 95 -19.81 1.54 -5.28
CA ILE A 95 -19.98 1.46 -6.74
C ILE A 95 -21.19 2.26 -7.19
N ASN A 96 -22.26 2.28 -6.41
CA ASN A 96 -23.41 3.13 -6.71
C ASN A 96 -23.09 4.62 -6.55
N ALA A 97 -22.29 5.01 -5.56
CA ALA A 97 -21.83 6.39 -5.40
C ALA A 97 -20.88 6.81 -6.55
N LEU A 98 -20.00 5.91 -7.00
CA LEU A 98 -19.06 6.17 -8.11
C LEU A 98 -19.74 6.33 -9.48
N LYS A 99 -20.98 5.85 -9.66
CA LYS A 99 -21.74 6.06 -10.91
C LYS A 99 -22.21 7.51 -11.06
N ASP A 100 -22.50 8.18 -9.95
CA ASP A 100 -22.96 9.57 -9.91
C ASP A 100 -22.09 10.40 -8.93
N PRO A 101 -20.80 10.61 -9.24
CA PRO A 101 -19.83 11.17 -8.29
C PRO A 101 -20.11 12.63 -7.88
N TRP A 102 -20.98 13.32 -8.62
CA TRP A 102 -21.35 14.73 -8.41
C TRP A 102 -22.39 14.96 -7.31
N LYS A 103 -23.06 13.89 -6.86
CA LYS A 103 -24.24 14.02 -6.01
C LYS A 103 -23.90 14.34 -4.56
N ASP A 104 -22.83 13.72 -4.05
CA ASP A 104 -22.33 13.89 -2.70
C ASP A 104 -20.84 13.53 -2.64
N GLU A 105 -19.98 14.54 -2.86
CA GLU A 105 -18.52 14.33 -2.90
C GLU A 105 -17.96 13.94 -1.52
N ASP A 106 -18.49 14.49 -0.43
CA ASP A 106 -18.01 14.21 0.92
C ASP A 106 -18.30 12.76 1.32
N GLU A 107 -19.51 12.29 1.03
CA GLU A 107 -19.87 10.88 1.24
C GLU A 107 -19.04 9.95 0.37
N LEU A 108 -18.83 10.31 -0.91
CA LEU A 108 -17.98 9.50 -1.79
C LEU A 108 -16.53 9.43 -1.28
N ALA A 109 -15.96 10.55 -0.83
CA ALA A 109 -14.62 10.59 -0.25
C ALA A 109 -14.52 9.72 1.01
N ARG A 110 -15.58 9.69 1.84
CA ARG A 110 -15.69 8.83 3.02
C ARG A 110 -15.72 7.35 2.63
N LEU A 111 -16.55 6.97 1.66
CA LEU A 111 -16.67 5.60 1.17
C LEU A 111 -15.36 5.10 0.55
N LEU A 112 -14.68 5.93 -0.25
CA LEU A 112 -13.36 5.62 -0.80
C LEU A 112 -12.32 5.38 0.31
N SER A 113 -12.29 6.24 1.32
CA SER A 113 -11.35 6.10 2.44
C SER A 113 -11.63 4.83 3.28
N GLN A 114 -12.91 4.47 3.46
CA GLN A 114 -13.28 3.22 4.14
C GLN A 114 -12.86 1.99 3.35
N PHE A 115 -13.07 2.02 2.03
CA PHE A 115 -12.67 0.94 1.15
C PHE A 115 -11.14 0.78 1.10
N GLU A 116 -10.40 1.87 0.95
CA GLU A 116 -8.93 1.91 1.04
C GLU A 116 -8.44 1.27 2.35
N HIS A 117 -9.03 1.69 3.48
CA HIS A 117 -8.67 1.14 4.79
C HIS A 117 -8.97 -0.35 4.87
N ARG A 118 -10.16 -0.78 4.42
CA ARG A 118 -10.57 -2.19 4.46
C ARG A 118 -9.66 -3.09 3.63
N VAL A 119 -9.29 -2.66 2.42
CA VAL A 119 -8.35 -3.39 1.55
C VAL A 119 -6.95 -3.45 2.17
N SER A 120 -6.55 -2.39 2.88
CA SER A 120 -5.23 -2.30 3.52
C SER A 120 -5.07 -3.17 4.77
N GLN A 121 -6.15 -3.70 5.35
CA GLN A 121 -6.11 -4.58 6.53
C GLN A 121 -5.49 -5.96 6.25
N GLY A 122 -5.36 -6.36 4.99
CA GLY A 122 -4.74 -7.61 4.60
C GLY A 122 -5.60 -8.44 3.66
N PHE A 123 -4.99 -9.47 3.08
CA PHE A 123 -5.60 -10.32 2.07
C PHE A 123 -6.83 -11.07 2.60
N ASN A 124 -7.93 -11.02 1.85
CA ASN A 124 -9.15 -11.76 2.12
C ASN A 124 -9.78 -12.26 0.79
N PRO A 125 -9.94 -13.58 0.60
CA PRO A 125 -10.40 -14.12 -0.68
C PRO A 125 -11.86 -13.77 -0.99
N GLU A 126 -12.74 -13.65 0.00
CA GLU A 126 -14.14 -13.26 -0.18
C GLU A 126 -14.29 -11.79 -0.61
N LEU A 127 -13.45 -10.92 -0.05
CA LEU A 127 -13.35 -9.51 -0.44
C LEU A 127 -12.85 -9.41 -1.90
N GLN A 128 -11.82 -10.18 -2.26
CA GLN A 128 -11.32 -10.22 -3.63
C GLN A 128 -12.42 -10.62 -4.62
N ASP A 129 -13.12 -11.72 -4.33
CA ASP A 129 -14.23 -12.20 -5.16
C ASP A 129 -15.33 -11.15 -5.31
N SER A 130 -15.65 -10.44 -4.22
CA SER A 130 -16.65 -9.37 -4.22
C SER A 130 -16.20 -8.16 -5.07
N VAL A 131 -14.93 -7.74 -4.97
CA VAL A 131 -14.33 -6.67 -5.81
C VAL A 131 -14.33 -7.04 -7.28
N LEU A 132 -14.02 -8.30 -7.61
CA LEU A 132 -13.99 -8.79 -9.00
C LEU A 132 -15.39 -8.86 -9.60
N LYS A 133 -16.37 -9.39 -8.84
CA LYS A 133 -17.77 -9.49 -9.30
C LYS A 133 -18.41 -8.14 -9.56
N SER A 134 -18.12 -7.14 -8.72
CA SER A 134 -18.63 -5.78 -8.87
C SER A 134 -17.87 -4.95 -9.90
N LYS A 135 -16.75 -5.46 -10.46
CA LYS A 135 -15.82 -4.74 -11.32
C LYS A 135 -15.31 -3.44 -10.69
N ALA A 136 -15.14 -3.42 -9.37
CA ALA A 136 -14.82 -2.21 -8.64
C ALA A 136 -13.50 -1.57 -9.10
N PHE A 137 -12.50 -2.38 -9.47
CA PHE A 137 -11.24 -1.87 -9.99
C PHE A 137 -11.43 -0.99 -11.24
N SER A 138 -12.19 -1.47 -12.24
CA SER A 138 -12.43 -0.74 -13.48
C SER A 138 -13.17 0.57 -13.24
N VAL A 139 -14.17 0.56 -12.35
CA VAL A 139 -14.94 1.77 -12.00
C VAL A 139 -14.05 2.80 -11.30
N LEU A 140 -13.22 2.37 -10.35
CA LEU A 140 -12.25 3.23 -9.68
C LEU A 140 -11.24 3.84 -10.66
N GLN A 141 -10.75 3.04 -11.61
CA GLN A 141 -9.83 3.52 -12.63
C GLN A 141 -10.50 4.54 -13.57
N THR A 142 -11.76 4.34 -13.95
CA THR A 142 -12.51 5.33 -14.75
C THR A 142 -12.62 6.65 -14.00
N VAL A 143 -12.98 6.64 -12.71
CA VAL A 143 -13.09 7.87 -11.90
C VAL A 143 -11.74 8.55 -11.71
N LEU A 144 -10.67 7.78 -11.50
CA LEU A 144 -9.30 8.30 -11.43
C LEU A 144 -8.90 9.05 -12.72
N CYS A 145 -9.22 8.47 -13.87
CA CYS A 145 -8.85 8.98 -15.18
C CYS A 145 -9.84 10.03 -15.73
N ASP A 146 -10.99 10.25 -15.10
CA ASP A 146 -11.96 11.25 -15.53
C ASP A 146 -11.52 12.66 -15.12
N PRO A 147 -11.16 13.55 -16.06
CA PRO A 147 -10.73 14.91 -15.75
C PRO A 147 -11.84 15.78 -15.19
N ASN A 148 -13.11 15.41 -15.38
CA ASN A 148 -14.23 16.17 -14.85
C ASN A 148 -14.34 15.98 -13.33
N CYS A 149 -13.96 14.80 -12.81
CA CYS A 149 -14.05 14.50 -11.39
C CYS A 149 -13.12 15.41 -10.58
N SER A 150 -13.54 15.79 -9.38
CA SER A 150 -12.73 16.64 -8.53
C SER A 150 -11.41 15.96 -8.15
N LYS A 151 -10.36 16.77 -8.02
CA LYS A 151 -9.00 16.31 -7.72
C LYS A 151 -8.94 15.42 -6.49
N GLN A 152 -9.68 15.76 -5.43
CA GLN A 152 -9.72 14.99 -4.19
C GLN A 152 -10.29 13.57 -4.40
N ILE A 153 -11.39 13.45 -5.16
CA ILE A 153 -12.01 12.15 -5.46
C ILE A 153 -11.08 11.30 -6.33
N ARG A 154 -10.46 11.91 -7.35
CA ARG A 154 -9.46 11.24 -8.19
C ARG A 154 -8.28 10.73 -7.37
N GLU A 155 -7.74 11.52 -6.46
CA GLU A 155 -6.65 11.10 -5.55
C GLU A 155 -7.08 9.94 -4.64
N LYS A 156 -8.29 9.99 -4.07
CA LYS A 156 -8.82 8.91 -3.22
C LYS A 156 -9.08 7.63 -4.00
N ALA A 157 -9.57 7.73 -5.24
CA ALA A 157 -9.67 6.60 -6.15
C ALA A 157 -8.30 6.02 -6.49
N ALA A 158 -7.28 6.88 -6.68
CA ALA A 158 -5.90 6.47 -6.92
C ALA A 158 -5.34 5.61 -5.76
N PHE A 159 -5.54 6.05 -4.51
CA PHE A 159 -5.14 5.28 -3.33
C PHE A 159 -5.86 3.93 -3.25
N CYS A 160 -7.15 3.88 -3.59
CA CYS A 160 -7.88 2.60 -3.66
C CYS A 160 -7.29 1.65 -4.72
N VAL A 161 -6.93 2.18 -5.90
CA VAL A 161 -6.28 1.39 -6.96
C VAL A 161 -4.92 0.84 -6.49
N ALA A 162 -4.08 1.68 -5.88
CA ALA A 162 -2.81 1.24 -5.33
C ALA A 162 -2.97 0.21 -4.20
N ALA A 163 -3.95 0.41 -3.31
CA ALA A 163 -4.28 -0.52 -2.24
C ALA A 163 -4.72 -1.89 -2.79
N LEU A 164 -5.55 -1.92 -3.84
CA LEU A 164 -5.98 -3.17 -4.49
C LEU A 164 -4.80 -3.92 -5.12
N ILE A 165 -3.88 -3.21 -5.78
CA ILE A 165 -2.68 -3.82 -6.35
C ILE A 165 -1.79 -4.39 -5.24
N ARG A 166 -1.62 -3.67 -4.13
CA ARG A 166 -0.89 -4.17 -2.96
C ARG A 166 -1.55 -5.40 -2.35
N PHE A 167 -2.89 -5.41 -2.32
CA PHE A 167 -3.70 -6.49 -1.74
C PHE A 167 -3.55 -7.80 -2.52
N ASN A 168 -3.54 -7.76 -3.86
CA ASN A 168 -3.14 -8.90 -4.68
C ASN A 168 -2.56 -8.46 -6.04
N LYS A 169 -1.24 -8.51 -6.17
CA LYS A 169 -0.52 -8.09 -7.38
C LYS A 169 -0.89 -8.95 -8.60
N ASP A 170 -1.03 -10.25 -8.41
CA ASP A 170 -1.24 -11.20 -9.52
C ASP A 170 -2.60 -11.01 -10.20
N VAL A 171 -3.57 -10.47 -9.46
CA VAL A 171 -4.94 -10.26 -9.94
C VAL A 171 -5.16 -8.87 -10.50
N PHE A 172 -4.63 -7.84 -9.83
CA PHE A 172 -4.99 -6.46 -10.13
C PHE A 172 -4.00 -5.74 -11.03
N VAL A 173 -2.71 -6.12 -11.06
CA VAL A 173 -1.73 -5.48 -11.97
C VAL A 173 -2.16 -5.61 -13.44
N GLY A 174 -2.70 -6.77 -13.83
CA GLY A 174 -3.18 -7.01 -15.20
C GLY A 174 -4.43 -6.22 -15.60
N GLN A 175 -5.12 -5.60 -14.64
CA GLN A 175 -6.29 -4.75 -14.90
C GLN A 175 -5.93 -3.27 -15.09
N VAL A 176 -4.71 -2.87 -14.74
CA VAL A 176 -4.28 -1.47 -14.79
C VAL A 176 -4.07 -1.05 -16.25
N ASN A 177 -4.89 -0.13 -16.74
CA ASN A 177 -4.50 0.72 -17.87
C ASN A 177 -3.38 1.71 -17.43
N MET A 178 -2.12 1.27 -17.52
CA MET A 178 -0.97 1.99 -16.97
C MET A 178 -0.80 3.38 -17.58
N GLY A 179 -0.96 3.52 -18.91
CA GLY A 179 -0.73 4.77 -19.61
C GLY A 179 -1.66 5.90 -19.13
N ASP A 180 -2.97 5.65 -19.17
CA ASP A 180 -3.98 6.63 -18.76
C ASP A 180 -3.85 6.95 -17.26
N THR A 181 -3.50 5.94 -16.44
CA THR A 181 -3.27 6.12 -15.00
C THR A 181 -2.09 7.06 -14.75
N ILE A 182 -0.95 6.84 -15.42
CA ILE A 182 0.24 7.69 -15.28
C ILE A 182 -0.09 9.12 -15.68
N GLN A 183 -0.74 9.32 -16.83
CA GLN A 183 -1.11 10.64 -17.31
C GLN A 183 -2.03 11.36 -16.32
N ALA A 184 -3.09 10.68 -15.86
CA ALA A 184 -4.03 11.23 -14.89
C ALA A 184 -3.34 11.65 -13.58
N LEU A 185 -2.41 10.82 -13.07
CA LEU A 185 -1.67 11.11 -11.84
C LEU A 185 -0.76 12.34 -11.96
N LEU A 186 -0.11 12.51 -13.10
CA LEU A 186 0.78 13.65 -13.36
C LEU A 186 0.02 14.96 -13.63
N GLU A 187 -1.13 14.88 -14.29
CA GLU A 187 -2.00 16.04 -14.55
C GLU A 187 -2.51 16.70 -13.26
N MET A 188 -2.78 15.92 -12.21
CA MET A 188 -3.26 16.44 -10.93
C MET A 188 -2.23 17.31 -10.20
N LYS A 189 -0.93 17.21 -10.54
CA LYS A 189 0.18 17.99 -9.95
C LYS A 189 0.07 18.10 -8.42
N SER A 190 -0.04 16.95 -7.76
CA SER A 190 -0.28 16.85 -6.33
C SER A 190 0.74 15.94 -5.66
N ALA A 191 1.10 16.24 -4.42
CA ALA A 191 1.93 15.35 -3.62
C ALA A 191 1.25 13.97 -3.45
N HIS A 192 -0.07 13.93 -3.26
CA HIS A 192 -0.82 12.68 -3.13
C HIS A 192 -0.81 11.85 -4.42
N SER A 193 -1.00 12.49 -5.58
CA SER A 193 -1.02 11.77 -6.86
C SER A 193 0.36 11.20 -7.23
N VAL A 194 1.43 11.96 -6.98
CA VAL A 194 2.80 11.44 -7.22
C VAL A 194 3.21 10.41 -6.17
N LYS A 195 2.67 10.49 -4.94
CA LYS A 195 2.86 9.42 -3.96
C LYS A 195 2.25 8.11 -4.46
N VAL A 196 1.03 8.15 -5.01
CA VAL A 196 0.42 6.96 -5.63
C VAL A 196 1.24 6.48 -6.83
N LEU A 197 1.73 7.38 -7.68
CA LEU A 197 2.62 7.02 -8.80
C LEU A 197 3.86 6.25 -8.30
N CYS A 198 4.48 6.73 -7.22
CA CYS A 198 5.61 6.09 -6.56
C CYS A 198 5.25 4.68 -6.04
N GLU A 199 4.11 4.53 -5.35
CA GLU A 199 3.63 3.24 -4.86
C GLU A 199 3.37 2.25 -6.02
N LEU A 200 2.79 2.72 -7.13
CA LEU A 200 2.57 1.90 -8.32
C LEU A 200 3.87 1.41 -8.96
N ILE A 201 4.91 2.27 -9.00
CA ILE A 201 6.26 1.87 -9.44
C ILE A 201 6.78 0.75 -8.55
N THR A 202 6.68 0.86 -7.22
CA THR A 202 7.16 -0.18 -6.30
C THR A 202 6.35 -1.49 -6.42
N PHE A 203 5.04 -1.40 -6.69
CA PHE A 203 4.20 -2.59 -6.78
C PHE A 203 4.33 -3.33 -8.10
N ILE A 204 4.35 -2.60 -9.22
CA ILE A 204 4.37 -3.14 -10.59
C ILE A 204 5.81 -3.33 -11.10
N LYS A 205 6.77 -2.55 -10.58
CA LYS A 205 8.20 -2.56 -10.93
C LYS A 205 8.48 -2.07 -12.36
N SER A 206 9.50 -2.64 -13.01
CA SER A 206 10.02 -2.22 -14.32
C SER A 206 8.96 -2.02 -15.40
N PRO A 207 7.93 -2.87 -15.57
CA PRO A 207 6.88 -2.65 -16.59
C PRO A 207 6.21 -1.28 -16.49
N PHE A 208 5.99 -0.78 -15.27
CA PHE A 208 5.37 0.53 -15.09
C PHE A 208 6.33 1.66 -15.45
N VAL A 209 7.60 1.54 -15.09
CA VAL A 209 8.65 2.50 -15.47
C VAL A 209 8.83 2.54 -16.99
N ASP A 210 8.72 1.40 -17.67
CA ASP A 210 8.80 1.34 -19.13
C ASP A 210 7.67 2.13 -19.79
N VAL A 211 6.45 2.04 -19.26
CA VAL A 211 5.31 2.82 -19.77
C VAL A 211 5.51 4.32 -19.52
N ILE A 212 6.05 4.71 -18.35
CA ILE A 212 6.42 6.12 -18.08
C ILE A 212 7.41 6.63 -19.15
N LEU A 213 8.41 5.82 -19.49
CA LEU A 213 9.38 6.16 -20.53
C LEU A 213 8.74 6.24 -21.92
N CYS A 214 7.98 5.22 -22.33
CA CYS A 214 7.35 5.16 -23.65
C CYS A 214 6.36 6.33 -23.89
N ASN A 215 5.68 6.79 -22.84
CA ASN A 215 4.79 7.93 -22.91
C ASN A 215 5.52 9.29 -22.84
N GLY A 216 6.84 9.31 -22.63
CA GLY A 216 7.61 10.54 -22.54
C GLY A 216 7.30 11.36 -21.29
N GLU A 217 6.93 10.70 -20.19
CA GLU A 217 6.46 11.35 -18.97
C GLU A 217 7.59 11.69 -17.97
N LEU A 218 8.78 11.11 -18.16
CA LEU A 218 9.96 11.39 -17.31
C LEU A 218 10.30 12.89 -17.19
N PRO A 219 10.33 13.69 -18.28
CA PRO A 219 10.58 15.12 -18.17
C PRO A 219 9.55 15.84 -17.28
N LYS A 220 8.27 15.45 -17.33
CA LYS A 220 7.23 16.05 -16.48
C LYS A 220 7.49 15.75 -15.00
N ILE A 221 7.92 14.53 -14.67
CA ILE A 221 8.31 14.15 -13.30
C ILE A 221 9.49 15.01 -12.84
N LEU A 222 10.52 15.19 -13.69
CA LEU A 222 11.69 16.00 -13.35
C LEU A 222 11.35 17.48 -13.15
N THR A 223 10.40 18.04 -13.91
CA THR A 223 9.92 19.42 -13.69
C THR A 223 9.25 19.58 -12.33
N LEU A 224 8.63 18.53 -11.77
CA LEU A 224 8.00 18.61 -10.45
C LEU A 224 9.01 18.76 -9.30
N LEU A 225 10.30 18.45 -9.51
CA LEU A 225 11.36 18.76 -8.53
C LEU A 225 11.58 20.26 -8.33
N GLU A 226 11.19 21.08 -9.31
CA GLU A 226 11.30 22.55 -9.26
C GLU A 226 10.09 23.21 -8.59
N SER A 227 9.13 22.41 -8.10
CA SER A 227 7.94 22.93 -7.42
C SER A 227 8.31 23.72 -6.15
N LYS A 228 7.51 24.71 -5.78
CA LYS A 228 7.75 25.50 -4.54
C LYS A 228 7.42 24.73 -3.26
N ASP A 229 6.57 23.72 -3.38
CA ASP A 229 6.12 22.91 -2.25
C ASP A 229 7.18 21.87 -1.87
N LEU A 230 7.70 21.95 -0.64
CA LEU A 230 8.67 20.99 -0.12
C LEU A 230 8.10 19.57 -0.12
N SER A 231 6.83 19.39 0.25
CA SER A 231 6.19 18.07 0.29
C SER A 231 6.18 17.42 -1.10
N MET A 232 5.78 18.18 -2.11
CA MET A 232 5.85 17.78 -3.52
C MET A 232 7.28 17.37 -3.92
N LYS A 233 8.30 18.19 -3.62
CA LYS A 233 9.71 17.86 -3.97
C LYS A 233 10.17 16.56 -3.34
N VAL A 234 9.86 16.33 -2.05
CA VAL A 234 10.25 15.11 -1.33
C VAL A 234 9.63 13.88 -1.97
N VAL A 235 8.33 13.95 -2.29
CA VAL A 235 7.62 12.82 -2.91
C VAL A 235 8.13 12.55 -4.32
N VAL A 236 8.40 13.59 -5.11
CA VAL A 236 8.98 13.45 -6.46
C VAL A 236 10.38 12.85 -6.39
N PHE A 237 11.20 13.29 -5.44
CA PHE A 237 12.53 12.73 -5.25
C PHE A 237 12.45 11.23 -4.90
N ASN A 238 11.56 10.83 -3.99
CA ASN A 238 11.33 9.41 -3.71
C ASN A 238 10.87 8.65 -4.97
N CYS A 239 9.97 9.24 -5.78
CA CYS A 239 9.56 8.64 -7.06
C CYS A 239 10.76 8.43 -8.01
N ILE A 240 11.69 9.38 -8.07
CA ILE A 240 12.92 9.26 -8.89
C ILE A 240 13.83 8.16 -8.37
N LEU A 241 13.96 8.00 -7.05
CA LEU A 241 14.71 6.90 -6.44
C LEU A 241 14.11 5.54 -6.83
N GLU A 242 12.78 5.40 -6.80
CA GLU A 242 12.11 4.17 -7.23
C GLU A 242 12.28 3.90 -8.74
N ILE A 243 12.23 4.95 -9.57
CA ILE A 243 12.53 4.83 -11.01
C ILE A 243 13.99 4.39 -11.21
N GLY A 244 14.95 4.92 -10.43
CA GLY A 244 16.34 4.48 -10.46
C GLY A 244 16.51 3.01 -10.06
N TYR A 245 15.74 2.55 -9.07
CA TYR A 245 15.81 1.17 -8.58
C TYR A 245 15.25 0.15 -9.58
N PHE A 246 14.07 0.41 -10.17
CA PHE A 246 13.38 -0.52 -11.06
C PHE A 246 13.59 -0.27 -12.55
N GLY A 247 14.06 0.92 -12.92
CA GLY A 247 14.22 1.34 -14.31
C GLY A 247 15.32 0.59 -15.05
N ARG A 248 15.04 0.25 -16.30
CA ARG A 248 16.07 -0.26 -17.21
C ARG A 248 16.97 0.88 -17.69
N LYS A 249 18.03 0.49 -18.41
CA LYS A 249 19.06 1.37 -18.94
C LYS A 249 18.47 2.63 -19.60
N GLU A 250 17.48 2.45 -20.45
CA GLU A 250 16.87 3.53 -21.24
C GLU A 250 16.15 4.57 -20.37
N ALA A 251 15.51 4.14 -19.29
CA ALA A 251 14.85 5.03 -18.35
C ALA A 251 15.86 5.87 -17.55
N VAL A 252 16.98 5.24 -17.15
CA VAL A 252 18.06 5.92 -16.43
C VAL A 252 18.77 6.92 -17.35
N GLU A 253 19.09 6.53 -18.59
CA GLU A 253 19.65 7.45 -19.60
C GLU A 253 18.72 8.65 -19.84
N ALA A 254 17.41 8.41 -19.97
CA ALA A 254 16.45 9.49 -20.14
C ALA A 254 16.41 10.46 -18.94
N MET A 255 16.55 9.96 -17.70
CA MET A 255 16.67 10.82 -16.52
C MET A 255 17.97 11.63 -16.51
N LEU A 256 19.11 11.01 -16.82
CA LEU A 256 20.41 11.69 -16.86
C LEU A 256 20.49 12.74 -17.97
N ASN A 257 19.90 12.45 -19.12
CA ASN A 257 19.76 13.38 -20.24
C ASN A 257 18.75 14.50 -19.95
N GLY A 258 17.75 14.23 -19.12
CA GLY A 258 16.79 15.22 -18.61
C GLY A 258 17.34 16.16 -17.54
N GLY A 259 18.66 16.15 -17.29
CA GLY A 259 19.30 17.05 -16.31
C GLY A 259 19.04 16.66 -14.85
N LEU A 260 18.76 15.39 -14.55
CA LEU A 260 18.49 14.96 -13.18
C LEU A 260 19.64 15.32 -12.22
N ILE A 261 20.89 15.06 -12.61
CA ILE A 261 22.04 15.27 -11.71
C ILE A 261 22.21 16.75 -11.35
N GLU A 262 22.04 17.65 -12.30
CA GLU A 262 22.07 19.10 -12.06
C GLU A 262 21.04 19.51 -11.01
N LYS A 263 19.79 19.06 -11.19
CA LYS A 263 18.70 19.31 -10.22
C LYS A 263 18.98 18.72 -8.84
N LEU A 264 19.58 17.53 -8.77
CA LEU A 264 19.94 16.92 -7.49
C LEU A 264 21.06 17.68 -6.79
N VAL A 265 22.09 18.13 -7.51
CA VAL A 265 23.17 18.96 -6.94
C VAL A 265 22.60 20.27 -6.40
N GLU A 266 21.68 20.92 -7.12
CA GLU A 266 20.98 22.12 -6.63
C GLU A 266 20.15 21.85 -5.36
N LEU A 267 19.44 20.72 -5.31
CA LEU A 267 18.67 20.32 -4.12
C LEU A 267 19.59 20.02 -2.93
N GLN A 268 20.73 19.38 -3.16
CA GLN A 268 21.71 19.10 -2.12
C GLN A 268 22.36 20.37 -1.57
N ARG A 269 22.46 21.43 -2.38
CA ARG A 269 22.93 22.77 -1.96
C ARG A 269 21.88 23.55 -1.17
N SER A 270 20.60 23.20 -1.28
CA SER A 270 19.50 23.93 -0.65
C SER A 270 19.49 23.82 0.88
N GLU A 271 18.67 24.63 1.55
CA GLU A 271 18.50 24.60 3.01
C GLU A 271 18.03 23.24 3.55
N PHE A 272 17.37 22.43 2.72
CA PHE A 272 16.88 21.09 3.03
C PHE A 272 17.82 19.98 2.49
N GLY A 273 18.98 20.38 1.98
CA GLY A 273 20.05 19.52 1.49
C GLY A 273 21.13 19.30 2.54
N GLY A 274 22.37 19.13 2.08
CA GLY A 274 23.54 18.84 2.92
C GLY A 274 24.21 17.52 2.57
N ASP A 275 25.25 17.20 3.34
CA ASP A 275 25.98 15.94 3.23
C ASP A 275 25.74 15.05 4.47
N LEU A 276 26.01 13.76 4.32
CA LEU A 276 25.93 12.78 5.40
C LEU A 276 27.32 12.43 5.93
N ILE A 277 28.36 13.18 5.53
CA ILE A 277 29.74 12.89 5.88
C ILE A 277 29.96 13.15 7.38
N GLY A 278 30.50 12.16 8.09
CA GLY A 278 30.86 12.30 9.51
C GLY A 278 29.74 12.04 10.51
N MET A 279 28.51 11.75 10.07
CA MET A 279 27.38 11.39 10.94
C MET A 279 27.59 10.08 11.72
N GLY A 280 28.46 9.18 11.24
CA GLY A 280 28.73 7.86 11.82
C GLY A 280 30.07 7.68 12.54
N LYS A 281 30.90 8.73 12.69
CA LYS A 281 32.32 8.57 13.12
C LYS A 281 32.57 8.59 14.64
N TYR A 282 31.55 8.68 15.49
CA TYR A 282 31.71 8.76 16.95
C TYR A 282 30.84 7.77 17.71
N GLY A 283 30.93 6.46 17.41
CA GLY A 283 30.23 5.46 18.21
C GLY A 283 30.87 4.08 18.16
N ASN A 284 31.05 3.48 19.34
CA ASN A 284 31.40 2.06 19.51
C ASN A 284 30.32 1.17 18.86
N GLU A 285 30.63 -0.12 18.60
CA GLU A 285 29.71 -1.09 17.97
C GLU A 285 28.33 -1.23 18.66
N ASN A 286 28.20 -0.80 19.92
CA ASN A 286 26.93 -0.72 20.66
C ASN A 286 26.04 0.51 20.30
N GLU A 287 26.55 1.48 19.53
CA GLU A 287 25.89 2.75 19.18
C GLU A 287 25.36 2.80 17.73
N GLU A 288 25.46 1.71 16.95
CA GLU A 288 24.86 1.65 15.60
C GLU A 288 23.36 1.98 15.59
N SER A 289 22.66 1.62 16.68
CA SER A 289 21.25 1.97 16.87
C SER A 289 21.03 3.47 17.04
N GLU A 290 21.95 4.17 17.72
CA GLU A 290 21.87 5.62 17.90
C GLU A 290 22.28 6.38 16.65
N GLY A 291 23.33 5.92 15.94
CA GLY A 291 23.76 6.50 14.67
C GLY A 291 22.63 6.50 13.64
N LYS A 292 21.96 5.36 13.45
CA LYS A 292 20.80 5.23 12.55
C LYS A 292 19.62 6.13 12.96
N LYS A 293 19.39 6.32 14.26
CA LYS A 293 18.34 7.25 14.75
C LYS A 293 18.69 8.71 14.47
N ARG A 294 19.96 9.10 14.64
CA ARG A 294 20.45 10.46 14.37
C ARG A 294 20.41 10.77 12.87
N GLU A 295 20.85 9.84 12.04
CA GLU A 295 20.75 9.93 10.58
C GLU A 295 19.29 10.08 10.13
N LYS A 296 18.39 9.22 10.65
CA LYS A 296 16.97 9.33 10.33
C LYS A 296 16.38 10.70 10.71
N LYS A 297 16.70 11.20 11.91
CA LYS A 297 16.25 12.52 12.37
C LYS A 297 16.84 13.66 11.53
N PHE A 298 18.07 13.49 11.04
CA PHE A 298 18.69 14.45 10.15
C PHE A 298 18.00 14.48 8.78
N LEU A 299 17.72 13.31 8.19
CA LEU A 299 16.98 13.18 6.93
C LEU A 299 15.52 13.65 7.01
N GLU A 300 14.91 13.59 8.20
CA GLU A 300 13.59 14.21 8.43
C GLU A 300 13.64 15.74 8.29
N ASN A 301 14.76 16.37 8.67
CA ASN A 301 14.98 17.82 8.53
C ASN A 301 15.62 18.21 7.19
N HIS A 302 16.41 17.30 6.60
CA HIS A 302 17.17 17.50 5.35
C HIS A 302 16.88 16.36 4.37
N PRO A 303 15.67 16.30 3.79
CA PRO A 303 15.26 15.21 2.93
C PRO A 303 16.11 15.03 1.67
N PHE A 304 16.86 16.06 1.25
CA PHE A 304 17.75 16.03 0.09
C PHE A 304 19.22 15.86 0.46
N ALA A 305 19.55 15.58 1.72
CA ALA A 305 20.92 15.28 2.10
C ALA A 305 21.46 14.08 1.30
N SER A 306 22.65 14.25 0.74
CA SER A 306 23.34 13.28 -0.13
C SER A 306 22.45 12.70 -1.23
N CYS A 307 21.52 13.49 -1.79
CA CYS A 307 20.51 12.98 -2.72
C CYS A 307 21.13 12.39 -4.00
N VAL A 308 22.26 12.93 -4.46
CA VAL A 308 23.02 12.39 -5.59
C VAL A 308 23.58 11.00 -5.25
N ALA A 309 24.19 10.85 -4.08
CA ALA A 309 24.72 9.57 -3.61
C ALA A 309 23.59 8.55 -3.38
N ARG A 310 22.48 8.96 -2.78
CA ARG A 310 21.29 8.10 -2.59
C ARG A 310 20.76 7.60 -3.93
N PHE A 311 20.69 8.46 -4.95
CA PHE A 311 20.31 8.04 -6.30
C PHE A 311 21.32 7.05 -6.90
N ALA A 312 22.62 7.33 -6.81
CA ALA A 312 23.66 6.42 -7.30
C ALA A 312 23.60 5.04 -6.61
N VAL A 313 23.35 5.01 -5.30
CA VAL A 313 23.12 3.77 -4.54
C VAL A 313 21.91 3.00 -5.09
N GLN A 314 20.78 3.66 -5.37
CA GLN A 314 19.62 2.97 -5.95
C GLN A 314 19.94 2.32 -7.30
N LEU A 315 20.75 2.97 -8.16
CA LEU A 315 21.19 2.35 -9.41
C LEU A 315 22.07 1.11 -9.17
N GLU A 316 22.92 1.12 -8.15
CA GLU A 316 23.81 0.01 -7.82
C GLU A 316 23.08 -1.18 -7.17
N VAL A 317 22.15 -0.94 -6.23
CA VAL A 317 21.38 -1.99 -5.56
C VAL A 317 20.11 -2.39 -6.30
N GLY A 318 19.69 -1.59 -7.28
CA GLY A 318 18.44 -1.75 -8.03
C GLY A 318 18.33 -3.03 -8.85
N GLU A 319 17.08 -3.42 -9.13
CA GLU A 319 16.71 -4.60 -9.90
C GLU A 319 16.77 -4.35 -11.42
N GLY A 320 16.65 -3.10 -11.88
CA GLY A 320 16.46 -2.77 -13.30
C GLY A 320 17.70 -2.87 -14.19
N LEU A 321 18.89 -2.64 -13.64
CA LEU A 321 20.15 -2.54 -14.39
C LEU A 321 21.01 -3.81 -14.32
N ARG A 322 21.71 -4.13 -15.41
CA ARG A 322 22.74 -5.17 -15.46
C ARG A 322 24.04 -4.67 -14.82
N LYS A 323 24.88 -5.60 -14.33
CA LYS A 323 26.18 -5.27 -13.72
C LYS A 323 27.07 -4.38 -14.60
N ARG A 324 27.04 -4.54 -15.94
CA ARG A 324 27.81 -3.70 -16.87
C ARG A 324 27.27 -2.27 -16.95
N GLU A 325 25.94 -2.13 -16.94
CA GLU A 325 25.26 -0.82 -17.00
C GLU A 325 25.48 -0.05 -15.70
N LYS A 326 25.37 -0.71 -14.54
CA LYS A 326 25.70 -0.12 -13.23
C LYS A 326 27.11 0.48 -13.20
N ARG A 327 28.09 -0.23 -13.76
CA ARG A 327 29.48 0.24 -13.88
C ARG A 327 29.66 1.40 -14.87
N ALA A 328 28.80 1.50 -15.88
CA ALA A 328 28.87 2.54 -16.90
C ALA A 328 28.24 3.86 -16.43
N PHE A 329 27.14 3.81 -15.67
CA PHE A 329 26.49 5.03 -15.16
C PHE A 329 27.27 5.72 -14.06
N LYS A 330 28.08 4.98 -13.28
CA LYS A 330 28.90 5.57 -12.21
C LYS A 330 29.82 6.69 -12.72
N PRO A 331 30.71 6.48 -13.71
CA PRO A 331 31.54 7.56 -14.24
C PRO A 331 30.73 8.69 -14.88
N GLU A 332 29.62 8.39 -15.55
CA GLU A 332 28.74 9.41 -16.14
C GLU A 332 28.12 10.35 -15.09
N ILE A 333 27.67 9.79 -13.95
CA ILE A 333 27.17 10.59 -12.83
C ILE A 333 28.29 11.47 -12.28
N LEU A 334 29.49 10.94 -12.10
CA LEU A 334 30.63 11.71 -11.57
C LEU A 334 31.03 12.86 -12.51
N GLU A 335 30.95 12.67 -13.82
CA GLU A 335 31.18 13.72 -14.81
C GLU A 335 30.11 14.81 -14.70
N LYS A 336 28.83 14.46 -14.73
CA LYS A 336 27.71 15.41 -14.57
C LYS A 336 27.74 16.15 -13.23
N VAL A 337 28.21 15.53 -12.15
CA VAL A 337 28.40 16.20 -10.86
C VAL A 337 29.45 17.29 -10.96
N ARG A 338 30.58 17.05 -11.66
CA ARG A 338 31.61 18.08 -11.86
C ARG A 338 31.08 19.25 -12.67
N GLU A 339 30.28 18.98 -13.69
CA GLU A 339 29.67 20.00 -14.53
C GLU A 339 28.65 20.87 -13.78
N ALA A 340 27.85 20.25 -12.89
CA ALA A 340 26.80 20.95 -12.14
C ALA A 340 27.28 21.63 -10.85
N SER A 341 28.48 21.31 -10.37
CA SER A 341 29.04 21.88 -9.15
C SER A 341 29.57 23.30 -9.38
N VAL A 342 29.38 24.17 -8.40
CA VAL A 342 29.84 25.58 -8.48
C VAL A 342 31.34 25.69 -8.25
N ASN A 343 31.94 24.76 -7.50
CA ASN A 343 33.37 24.72 -7.24
C ASN A 343 33.90 23.30 -7.01
N ASP A 344 35.22 23.15 -7.09
CA ASP A 344 35.91 21.86 -6.95
C ASP A 344 35.70 21.20 -5.56
N ALA A 345 35.47 21.99 -4.51
CA ALA A 345 35.27 21.47 -3.16
C ALA A 345 33.87 20.82 -3.00
N GLU A 346 32.84 21.44 -3.57
CA GLU A 346 31.48 20.88 -3.66
C GLU A 346 31.51 19.60 -4.50
N ALA A 347 32.13 19.65 -5.68
CA ALA A 347 32.28 18.49 -6.55
C ALA A 347 33.00 17.34 -5.81
N ALA A 348 34.12 17.63 -5.13
CA ALA A 348 34.89 16.62 -4.40
C ALA A 348 34.07 15.99 -3.25
N THR A 349 33.28 16.78 -2.54
CA THR A 349 32.40 16.30 -1.46
C THR A 349 31.36 15.32 -2.00
N ILE A 350 30.60 15.72 -3.02
CA ILE A 350 29.53 14.90 -3.61
C ILE A 350 30.14 13.64 -4.27
N ILE A 351 31.25 13.77 -4.99
CA ILE A 351 31.97 12.63 -5.58
C ILE A 351 32.41 11.65 -4.50
N ALA A 352 32.93 12.14 -3.37
CA ALA A 352 33.30 11.27 -2.27
C ALA A 352 32.06 10.51 -1.77
N GLU A 353 30.94 11.18 -1.50
CA GLU A 353 29.71 10.51 -1.06
C GLU A 353 29.22 9.43 -2.03
N VAL A 354 29.26 9.71 -3.34
CA VAL A 354 28.90 8.73 -4.37
C VAL A 354 29.86 7.55 -4.36
N LEU A 355 31.17 7.77 -4.25
CA LEU A 355 32.14 6.68 -4.23
C LEU A 355 32.04 5.82 -2.95
N TRP A 356 31.85 6.45 -1.78
CA TRP A 356 31.78 5.79 -0.48
C TRP A 356 30.42 5.12 -0.23
N GLY A 357 29.31 5.79 -0.55
CA GLY A 357 27.96 5.25 -0.37
C GLY A 357 27.64 4.10 -1.33
N SER A 358 28.29 4.09 -2.50
CA SER A 358 28.14 3.10 -3.55
C SER A 358 29.34 2.13 -3.58
N SER A 359 29.90 1.81 -2.42
CA SER A 359 30.92 0.75 -2.27
C SER A 359 30.27 -0.49 -1.64
N PRO A 360 30.49 -1.70 -2.21
CA PRO A 360 29.79 -2.93 -1.80
C PRO A 360 30.13 -3.42 -0.40
#